data_AF-J0XXT4-F1
#
_entry.id   AF-J0XXT4-F1
#
_cell.length_a   1.000
_cell.length_b   1.000
_cell.length_c   1.000
_cell.angle_alpha   90.00
_cell.angle_beta   90.00
_cell.angle_gamma   90.00
#
_symmetry.space_group_name_H-M   'P 1'
#
loop_
_entity.id
_entity.type
_entity.pdbx_description
1 polymer ?
#
loop_
_entity_poly.entity_id
_entity_poly.type
_entity_poly.pdbx_seq_one_letter_code
_entity_poly.pdbx_strand_id
1 'polypeptide(L)'
;MPTSSSYDSLIQSAASSDWERAYFYYVARGQKSIDEWIIDFLGAHIQLPESRKFSLFSPHSFFHQAIMGLPLQIYSRHEGRKRILGLQIADSSQIQARFATEIEPQPQNARFHSTGNPLVDDENYRLWEELLFFQMCRRLLYDTGALDFIVHEIRQHY
;
A
#
# COMPACT_ATOMS: atom_id res chain seq x y z
N MET A 1 -20.32 -25.01 -0.33
CA MET A 1 -19.02 -24.40 -0.68
C MET A 1 -19.21 -22.90 -0.73
N PRO A 2 -18.38 -22.10 -0.07
CA PRO A 2 -18.49 -20.64 -0.14
C PRO A 2 -18.13 -20.19 -1.57
N THR A 3 -18.92 -19.28 -2.15
CA THR A 3 -18.73 -18.73 -3.50
C THR A 3 -17.52 -17.78 -3.53
N SER A 4 -16.98 -17.44 -4.71
CA SER A 4 -15.87 -16.45 -4.82
C SER A 4 -16.16 -15.15 -4.04
N SER A 5 -17.40 -14.68 -4.10
CA SER A 5 -17.90 -13.53 -3.35
C SER A 5 -17.70 -13.60 -1.82
N SER A 6 -17.69 -14.79 -1.20
CA SER A 6 -17.50 -14.90 0.25
C SER A 6 -16.03 -14.93 0.66
N TYR A 7 -15.11 -15.15 -0.27
CA TYR A 7 -13.67 -15.13 -0.01
C TYR A 7 -13.08 -13.74 -0.29
N ASP A 8 -13.68 -12.96 -1.21
CA ASP A 8 -13.36 -11.54 -1.37
C ASP A 8 -13.68 -10.75 -0.10
N SER A 9 -14.77 -11.08 0.59
CA SER A 9 -15.08 -10.52 1.91
C SER A 9 -14.07 -10.92 3.01
N LEU A 10 -13.32 -12.02 2.83
CA LEU A 10 -12.28 -12.40 3.79
C LEU A 10 -11.02 -11.54 3.64
N ILE A 11 -10.67 -11.13 2.40
CA ILE A 11 -9.54 -10.21 2.17
C ILE A 11 -9.83 -8.83 2.79
N GLN A 12 -11.10 -8.42 2.78
CA GLN A 12 -11.57 -7.17 3.39
C GLN A 12 -11.75 -7.25 4.92
N SER A 13 -11.67 -8.45 5.51
CA SER A 13 -11.81 -8.64 6.95
C SER A 13 -10.63 -8.03 7.70
N ALA A 14 -10.90 -7.36 8.83
CA ALA A 14 -9.86 -6.89 9.74
C ALA A 14 -9.22 -8.03 10.56
N ALA A 15 -9.82 -9.22 10.57
CA ALA A 15 -9.35 -10.33 11.39
C ALA A 15 -8.17 -11.05 10.72
N SER A 16 -7.07 -11.17 11.47
CA SER A 16 -5.84 -11.81 11.00
C SER A 16 -5.94 -13.35 10.83
N SER A 17 -7.12 -13.96 10.84
CA SER A 17 -7.28 -15.38 10.48
C SER A 17 -8.05 -15.56 9.19
N ASP A 18 -8.85 -14.57 8.78
CA ASP A 18 -9.70 -14.65 7.60
C ASP A 18 -8.90 -14.49 6.31
N TRP A 19 -7.99 -13.54 6.28
CA TRP A 19 -7.04 -13.32 5.19
C TRP A 19 -6.03 -14.46 5.00
N GLU A 20 -5.50 -15.09 6.05
CA GLU A 20 -4.66 -16.31 5.94
C GLU A 20 -5.46 -17.43 5.27
N ARG A 21 -6.73 -17.61 5.67
CA ARG A 21 -7.64 -18.54 5.00
C ARG A 21 -7.89 -18.16 3.55
N ALA A 22 -8.01 -16.86 3.24
CA ALA A 22 -8.16 -16.36 1.88
C ALA A 22 -6.89 -16.62 1.05
N TYR A 23 -5.69 -16.43 1.63
CA TYR A 23 -4.40 -16.75 1.01
C TYR A 23 -4.33 -18.23 0.64
N PHE A 24 -4.55 -19.13 1.60
CA PHE A 24 -4.54 -20.57 1.32
C PHE A 24 -5.60 -20.97 0.29
N TYR A 25 -6.77 -20.33 0.30
CA TYR A 25 -7.81 -20.64 -0.66
C TYR A 25 -7.44 -20.19 -2.09
N TYR A 26 -6.98 -18.95 -2.25
CA TYR A 26 -6.69 -18.38 -3.57
C TYR A 26 -5.35 -18.84 -4.14
N VAL A 27 -4.29 -18.82 -3.33
CA VAL A 27 -2.93 -19.12 -3.77
C VAL A 27 -2.69 -20.62 -3.85
N ALA A 28 -3.03 -21.40 -2.82
CA ALA A 28 -2.74 -22.85 -2.83
C ALA A 28 -3.57 -23.63 -3.86
N ARG A 29 -4.68 -23.06 -4.33
CA ARG A 29 -5.48 -23.60 -5.45
C ARG A 29 -5.08 -23.06 -6.81
N GLY A 30 -4.05 -22.21 -6.89
CA GLY A 30 -3.57 -21.61 -8.12
C GLY A 30 -4.57 -20.63 -8.79
N GLN A 31 -5.51 -20.07 -8.02
CA GLN A 31 -6.48 -19.11 -8.55
C GLN A 31 -5.90 -17.70 -8.69
N LYS A 32 -4.94 -17.33 -7.83
CA LYS A 32 -4.18 -16.08 -7.87
C LYS A 32 -2.71 -16.35 -7.58
N SER A 33 -1.82 -15.52 -8.12
CA SER A 33 -0.43 -15.50 -7.66
C SER A 33 -0.34 -14.89 -6.25
N ILE A 34 0.78 -15.13 -5.55
CA ILE A 34 1.05 -14.48 -4.25
C ILE A 34 1.05 -12.96 -4.44
N ASP A 35 1.67 -12.49 -5.52
CA ASP A 35 1.83 -11.09 -5.90
C ASP A 35 0.45 -10.42 -6.05
N GLU A 36 -0.46 -11.04 -6.81
CA GLU A 36 -1.84 -10.56 -7.00
C GLU A 36 -2.60 -10.51 -5.66
N TRP A 37 -2.44 -11.53 -4.83
CA TRP A 37 -3.09 -11.57 -3.52
C TRP A 37 -2.56 -10.46 -2.58
N ILE A 38 -1.25 -10.20 -2.57
CA ILE A 38 -0.65 -9.11 -1.77
C ILE A 38 -1.21 -7.76 -2.21
N ILE A 39 -1.38 -7.55 -3.52
CA ILE A 39 -1.90 -6.29 -4.06
C ILE A 39 -3.36 -6.10 -3.69
N ASP A 40 -4.19 -7.13 -3.83
CA ASP A 40 -5.59 -7.08 -3.42
C ASP A 40 -5.73 -6.81 -1.92
N PHE A 41 -4.87 -7.45 -1.12
CA PHE A 41 -4.81 -7.22 0.32
C PHE A 41 -4.42 -5.77 0.65
N LEU A 42 -3.32 -5.26 0.09
CA LEU A 42 -2.90 -3.87 0.32
C LEU A 42 -3.98 -2.88 -0.15
N GLY A 43 -4.62 -3.14 -1.29
CA GLY A 43 -5.71 -2.32 -1.81
C GLY A 43 -6.94 -2.27 -0.90
N ALA A 44 -7.24 -3.37 -0.19
CA ALA A 44 -8.35 -3.42 0.77
C ALA A 44 -8.02 -2.74 2.11
N HIS A 45 -6.74 -2.63 2.48
CA HIS A 45 -6.32 -2.23 3.82
C HIS A 45 -5.58 -0.89 3.90
N ILE A 46 -5.14 -0.33 2.78
CA ILE A 46 -4.60 1.04 2.73
C ILE A 46 -5.75 2.01 3.03
N GLN A 47 -5.66 2.71 4.16
CA GLN A 47 -6.67 3.68 4.59
C GLN A 47 -6.25 5.09 4.20
N LEU A 48 -6.98 5.67 3.23
CA LEU A 48 -6.81 7.08 2.91
C LEU A 48 -7.54 7.94 3.96
N PRO A 49 -6.96 9.07 4.40
CA PRO A 49 -7.63 10.00 5.30
C PRO A 49 -8.99 10.46 4.74
N GLU A 50 -10.05 10.36 5.55
CA GLU A 50 -11.40 10.84 5.19
C GLU A 50 -11.45 12.36 5.05
N SER A 51 -10.62 13.08 5.82
CA SER A 51 -10.54 14.53 5.77
C SER A 51 -9.79 14.99 4.52
N ARG A 52 -10.54 15.57 3.58
CA ARG A 52 -10.00 16.19 2.36
C ARG A 52 -9.11 17.41 2.60
N LYS A 53 -9.01 17.90 3.85
CA LYS A 53 -8.11 19.01 4.23
C LYS A 53 -6.66 18.55 4.41
N PHE A 54 -6.40 17.24 4.41
CA PHE A 54 -5.08 16.68 4.67
C PHE A 54 -4.45 16.18 3.35
N SER A 55 -3.24 16.66 3.05
CA SER A 55 -2.44 16.16 1.93
C SER A 55 -2.02 14.71 2.21
N LEU A 56 -2.18 13.83 1.21
CA LEU A 56 -1.69 12.44 1.25
C LEU A 56 -0.16 12.31 1.34
N PHE A 57 0.57 13.43 1.29
CA PHE A 57 2.02 13.42 1.45
C PHE A 57 2.49 14.04 2.76
N SER A 58 1.58 14.61 3.55
CA SER A 58 1.86 14.99 4.95
C SER A 58 2.27 13.76 5.76
N PRO A 59 3.08 13.91 6.83
CA PRO A 59 3.52 12.77 7.63
C PRO A 59 2.33 11.94 8.13
N HIS A 60 2.21 10.71 7.62
CA HIS A 60 1.07 9.84 7.90
C HIS A 60 1.40 8.38 7.59
N SER A 61 0.77 7.45 8.32
CA SER A 61 0.88 6.00 8.08
C SER A 61 -0.42 5.51 7.46
N PHE A 62 -0.39 5.06 6.21
CA PHE A 62 -1.58 4.57 5.48
C PHE A 62 -1.86 3.10 5.73
N PHE A 63 -0.82 2.36 6.12
CA PHE A 63 -0.90 0.95 6.46
C PHE A 63 0.13 0.67 7.56
N HIS A 64 -0.28 -0.07 8.58
CA HIS A 64 0.59 -0.54 9.67
C HIS A 64 0.00 -1.84 10.23
N GLN A 65 0.25 -2.95 9.55
CA GLN A 65 -0.23 -4.27 9.95
C GLN A 65 0.78 -5.33 9.49
N ALA A 66 0.66 -6.56 9.99
CA ALA A 66 1.47 -7.66 9.50
C ALA A 66 0.87 -8.25 8.20
N ILE A 67 1.73 -8.73 7.29
CA ILE A 67 1.36 -9.57 6.15
C ILE A 67 1.95 -10.97 6.33
N MET A 68 1.11 -12.00 6.53
CA MET A 68 1.50 -13.35 6.94
C MET A 68 2.56 -13.36 8.08
N GLY A 69 2.39 -12.50 9.08
CA GLY A 69 3.35 -12.35 10.19
C GLY A 69 4.55 -11.42 9.91
N LEU A 70 4.66 -10.83 8.72
CA LEU A 70 5.67 -9.82 8.36
C LEU A 70 5.16 -8.41 8.66
N PRO A 71 5.62 -7.72 9.72
CA PRO A 71 5.15 -6.38 10.05
C PRO A 71 5.53 -5.40 8.93
N LEU A 72 4.53 -4.79 8.31
CA LEU A 72 4.70 -3.89 7.17
C LEU A 72 4.06 -2.53 7.46
N GLN A 73 4.77 -1.48 7.08
CA GLN A 73 4.30 -0.09 7.17
C GLN A 73 4.44 0.60 5.83
N ILE A 74 3.38 1.28 5.38
CA ILE A 74 3.41 2.24 4.27
C ILE A 74 3.11 3.61 4.83
N TYR A 75 4.00 4.57 4.58
CA TYR A 75 3.92 5.91 5.13
C TYR A 75 4.28 6.98 4.10
N SER A 76 3.77 8.18 4.31
CA SER A 76 4.26 9.40 3.66
C SER A 76 5.08 10.22 4.63
N ARG A 77 6.07 10.95 4.10
CA ARG A 77 6.75 12.03 4.81
C ARG A 77 7.12 13.15 3.84
N HIS A 78 7.44 14.30 4.41
CA HIS A 78 8.06 15.41 3.68
C HIS A 78 9.51 15.59 4.11
N GLU A 79 10.36 15.92 3.14
CA GLU A 79 11.72 16.36 3.37
C GLU A 79 11.96 17.66 2.59
N GLY A 80 11.82 18.80 3.28
CA GLY A 80 11.80 20.10 2.64
C GLY A 80 10.60 20.26 1.69
N ARG A 81 10.86 20.27 0.38
CA ARG A 81 9.82 20.34 -0.68
C ARG A 81 9.53 18.98 -1.33
N LYS A 82 10.20 17.92 -0.89
CA LYS A 82 10.08 16.58 -1.47
C LYS A 82 8.97 15.83 -0.78
N ARG A 83 8.08 15.27 -1.60
CA ARG A 83 7.06 14.30 -1.19
C ARG A 83 7.71 12.92 -1.24
N ILE A 84 7.62 12.17 -0.16
CA ILE A 84 8.21 10.85 -0.06
C ILE A 84 7.11 9.87 0.34
N LEU A 85 7.05 8.74 -0.38
CA LEU A 85 6.30 7.56 0.04
C LEU A 85 7.30 6.46 0.37
N GLY A 86 7.18 5.90 1.58
CA GLY A 86 8.07 4.89 2.10
C GLY A 86 7.35 3.61 2.44
N LEU A 87 8.08 2.51 2.35
CA LEU A 87 7.69 1.19 2.81
C LEU A 87 8.79 0.64 3.72
N GLN A 88 8.37 0.15 4.89
CA GLN A 88 9.24 -0.51 5.85
C GLN A 88 8.66 -1.87 6.22
N ILE A 89 9.53 -2.88 6.29
CA ILE A 89 9.22 -4.21 6.78
C ILE A 89 10.14 -4.47 7.96
N ALA A 90 9.57 -4.70 9.14
CA ALA A 90 10.33 -4.93 10.36
C ALA A 90 10.58 -6.43 10.61
N ASP A 91 11.57 -6.74 11.45
CA ASP A 91 11.64 -8.07 12.05
C ASP A 91 10.57 -8.17 13.15
N SER A 92 9.92 -9.33 13.25
CA SER A 92 9.07 -9.70 14.38
C SER A 92 9.72 -9.51 15.77
N SER A 93 11.06 -9.44 15.83
CA SER A 93 11.83 -9.46 17.08
C SER A 93 12.68 -8.21 17.42
N GLN A 94 12.82 -7.17 16.57
CA GLN A 94 13.73 -6.03 16.85
C GLN A 94 13.36 -4.64 16.27
N ILE A 95 14.07 -3.62 16.79
CA ILE A 95 13.97 -2.16 16.59
C ILE A 95 14.34 -1.69 15.16
N GLN A 96 14.91 -2.55 14.30
CA GLN A 96 15.36 -2.18 12.94
C GLN A 96 14.55 -2.85 11.82
N ALA A 97 14.34 -2.12 10.73
CA ALA A 97 13.67 -2.62 9.52
C ALA A 97 14.57 -3.62 8.77
N ARG A 98 14.02 -4.78 8.39
CA ARG A 98 14.67 -5.78 7.51
C ARG A 98 14.73 -5.30 6.07
N PHE A 99 13.72 -4.53 5.65
CA PHE A 99 13.68 -3.90 4.35
C PHE A 99 13.09 -2.50 4.51
N ALA A 100 13.73 -1.49 3.93
CA ALA A 100 13.25 -0.13 3.93
C ALA A 100 13.56 0.49 2.58
N THR A 101 12.55 1.08 1.96
CA THR A 101 12.70 1.78 0.69
C THR A 101 11.77 2.97 0.63
N GLU A 102 12.19 3.98 -0.14
CA GLU A 102 11.49 5.23 -0.28
C GLU A 102 11.56 5.69 -1.73
N ILE A 103 10.49 6.31 -2.20
CA ILE A 103 10.44 6.88 -3.54
C ILE A 103 9.89 8.31 -3.51
N GLU A 104 10.31 9.08 -4.50
CA GLU A 104 9.77 10.41 -4.80
C GLU A 104 8.86 10.35 -6.05
N PRO A 105 7.91 11.30 -6.20
CA PRO A 105 7.21 11.53 -7.46
C PRO A 105 8.20 11.67 -8.61
N GLN A 106 7.85 11.12 -9.77
CA GLN A 106 8.61 11.44 -10.99
C GLN A 106 8.49 12.94 -11.28
N PRO A 107 9.54 13.58 -11.83
CA PRO A 107 9.53 15.02 -12.10
C PRO A 107 8.30 15.50 -12.89
N GLN A 108 7.87 14.73 -13.90
CA GLN A 108 6.70 15.08 -14.72
C GLN A 108 5.36 15.09 -13.96
N ASN A 109 5.25 14.35 -12.86
CA ASN A 109 4.01 14.18 -12.09
C ASN A 109 4.08 14.88 -10.74
N ALA A 110 5.19 15.56 -10.44
CA ALA A 110 5.45 16.16 -9.13
C ALA A 110 4.60 17.43 -8.87
N ARG A 111 3.90 17.95 -9.88
CA ARG A 111 3.15 19.21 -9.77
C ARG A 111 1.72 19.05 -10.28
N PHE A 112 0.81 19.66 -9.53
CA PHE A 112 -0.56 19.89 -9.97
C PHE A 112 -0.60 21.13 -10.87
N HIS A 113 -1.31 21.05 -11.99
CA HIS A 113 -1.53 22.16 -12.90
C HIS A 113 -2.85 22.87 -12.55
N SER A 114 -2.74 23.95 -11.78
CA SER A 114 -3.88 24.79 -11.36
C SER A 114 -4.41 25.62 -12.52
N THR A 115 -5.73 25.79 -12.55
CA THR A 115 -6.46 26.63 -13.51
C THR A 115 -6.74 28.04 -12.96
N GLY A 116 -6.41 28.30 -11.70
CA GLY A 116 -6.58 29.59 -11.02
C GLY A 116 -7.97 29.80 -10.41
N ASN A 117 -8.88 28.83 -10.55
CA ASN A 117 -10.19 28.84 -9.91
C ASN A 117 -10.18 27.89 -8.70
N PRO A 118 -10.24 28.39 -7.45
CA PRO A 118 -10.13 27.57 -6.25
C PRO A 118 -11.16 26.44 -6.16
N LEU A 119 -12.40 26.69 -6.60
CA LEU A 119 -13.47 25.68 -6.51
C LEU A 119 -13.23 24.49 -7.45
N VAL A 120 -12.60 24.74 -8.59
CA VAL A 120 -12.24 23.71 -9.57
C VAL A 120 -10.92 23.05 -9.19
N ASP A 121 -9.97 23.85 -8.72
CA ASP A 121 -8.63 23.39 -8.37
C ASP A 121 -8.63 22.52 -7.13
N ASP A 122 -9.48 22.76 -6.13
CA ASP A 122 -9.53 21.95 -4.90
C ASP A 122 -9.92 20.49 -5.19
N GLU A 123 -10.98 20.27 -5.98
CA GLU A 123 -11.43 18.93 -6.35
C GLU A 123 -10.41 18.22 -7.26
N ASN A 124 -9.90 18.94 -8.25
CA ASN A 124 -8.92 18.39 -9.19
C ASN A 124 -7.57 18.12 -8.53
N TYR A 125 -7.15 18.97 -7.59
CA TYR A 125 -5.94 18.74 -6.79
C TYR A 125 -6.07 17.46 -5.99
N ARG A 126 -7.24 17.21 -5.39
CA ARG A 126 -7.48 16.00 -4.63
C ARG A 126 -7.39 14.75 -5.48
N LEU A 127 -8.08 14.74 -6.62
CA LEU A 127 -8.03 13.62 -7.56
C LEU A 127 -6.59 13.38 -8.06
N TRP A 128 -5.88 14.46 -8.41
CA TRP A 128 -4.48 14.38 -8.80
C TRP A 128 -3.60 13.79 -7.70
N GLU A 129 -3.82 14.19 -6.44
CA GLU A 129 -3.05 13.71 -5.29
C GLU A 129 -3.27 12.22 -5.05
N GLU A 130 -4.52 11.75 -5.13
CA GLU A 130 -4.87 10.33 -5.03
C GLU A 130 -4.25 9.51 -6.17
N LEU A 131 -4.34 9.98 -7.42
CA LEU A 131 -3.72 9.33 -8.57
C LEU A 131 -2.20 9.25 -8.42
N LEU A 132 -1.57 10.33 -7.96
CA LEU A 132 -0.14 10.37 -7.70
C LEU A 132 0.24 9.37 -6.59
N PHE A 133 -0.55 9.32 -5.51
CA PHE A 133 -0.34 8.38 -4.41
C PHE A 133 -0.40 6.93 -4.90
N PHE A 134 -1.43 6.54 -5.65
CA PHE A 134 -1.55 5.17 -6.17
C PHE A 134 -0.44 4.82 -7.18
N GLN A 135 -0.07 5.77 -8.05
CA GLN A 135 1.08 5.59 -8.94
C GLN A 135 2.36 5.35 -8.14
N MET A 136 2.56 6.10 -7.06
CA MET A 136 3.70 5.91 -6.18
C MET A 136 3.63 4.57 -5.45
N CYS A 137 2.49 4.15 -4.88
CA CYS A 137 2.35 2.82 -4.28
C CYS A 137 2.77 1.70 -5.24
N ARG A 138 2.30 1.77 -6.50
CA ARG A 138 2.70 0.80 -7.53
C ARG A 138 4.21 0.78 -7.72
N ARG A 139 4.84 1.94 -7.92
CA ARG A 139 6.29 2.03 -8.09
C ARG A 139 7.05 1.56 -6.84
N LEU A 140 6.55 1.89 -5.66
CA LEU A 140 7.14 1.52 -4.40
C LEU A 140 7.15 0.00 -4.22
N LEU A 141 6.15 -0.71 -4.74
CA LEU A 141 6.07 -2.18 -4.70
C LEU A 141 6.91 -2.84 -5.80
N TYR A 142 6.78 -2.36 -7.04
CA TYR A 142 7.37 -3.02 -8.21
C TYR A 142 8.79 -2.53 -8.57
N ASP A 143 9.03 -1.21 -8.55
CA ASP A 143 10.30 -0.65 -9.05
C ASP A 143 11.45 -0.83 -8.04
N THR A 144 11.13 -1.01 -6.75
CA THR A 144 12.12 -1.12 -5.67
C THR A 144 12.43 -2.56 -5.27
N GLY A 145 11.72 -3.55 -5.84
CA GLY A 145 11.79 -4.95 -5.44
C GLY A 145 11.12 -5.27 -4.09
N ALA A 146 10.35 -4.34 -3.52
CA ALA A 146 9.65 -4.58 -2.25
C ALA A 146 8.65 -5.74 -2.35
N LEU A 147 7.92 -5.84 -3.47
CA LEU A 147 6.99 -6.95 -3.70
C LEU A 147 7.73 -8.29 -3.76
N ASP A 148 8.84 -8.35 -4.49
CA ASP A 148 9.67 -9.56 -4.60
C ASP A 148 10.22 -9.97 -3.23
N PHE A 149 10.65 -9.00 -2.41
CA PHE A 149 11.09 -9.25 -1.04
C PHE A 149 9.96 -9.85 -0.19
N ILE A 150 8.76 -9.25 -0.20
CA ILE A 150 7.60 -9.76 0.55
C ILE A 150 7.25 -11.18 0.10
N VAL A 151 7.19 -11.42 -1.21
CA VAL A 151 6.89 -12.74 -1.79
C VAL A 151 7.95 -13.77 -1.37
N HIS A 152 9.22 -13.40 -1.40
CA HIS A 152 10.31 -14.26 -0.96
C HIS A 152 10.14 -14.64 0.51
N GLU A 153 9.91 -13.67 1.38
CA GLU A 153 9.73 -13.91 2.82
C GLU A 153 8.51 -14.80 3.11
N ILE A 154 7.37 -14.54 2.46
CA ILE A 154 6.18 -15.38 2.62
C ILE A 154 6.48 -16.83 2.21
N ARG A 155 7.18 -17.05 1.08
CA ARG A 155 7.53 -18.40 0.61
C ARG A 155 8.55 -19.14 1.48
N GLN A 156 9.39 -18.42 2.24
CA GLN A 156 10.33 -19.06 3.16
C GLN A 156 9.62 -19.55 4.43
N HIS A 157 8.53 -18.88 4.82
CA HIS A 157 7.83 -19.13 6.07
C HIS A 157 6.52 -19.94 5.92
N TYR A 158 5.95 -20.03 4.71
CA TYR A 158 4.69 -20.71 4.39
C TYR A 158 4.77 -21.47 3.07
#